data_AF-A0A7X4KJ82-F1
#
_entry.id   AF-A0A7X4KJ82-F1
#
_cell.length_a   1.000
_cell.length_b   1.000
_cell.length_c   1.000
_cell.angle_alpha   90.00
_cell.angle_beta   90.00
_cell.angle_gamma   90.00
#
_symmetry.space_group_name_H-M   'P 1'
#
loop_
_entity.id
_entity.type
_entity.pdbx_description
1 polymer ?
#
loop_
_entity_poly.entity_id
_entity_poly.type
_entity_poly.pdbx_seq_one_letter_code
_entity_poly.pdbx_strand_id
1 'polypeptide(L)'
;MTATIYVSQASFDTMTLIAPLDYYDRCTLSDVPETDPTGRPGYYLKNLENLDVSVLPEGAHIALHLNTGDSAVSFPADLRGCIFERAPSLPPNYHAIIAYWSGPPFNSNAGGAAYYQCPAQSYTVSLAALDADPDLISNCHSTPLIDALVSEGIVVSVTGLDSRLANASDDDFVSIILPIDSALVCLDNGDFLTGKPYGVEANRAEQIFLNVRDIKQSPDPASIYIDILRYEELDYGFYY
;
A
#
# COMPACT_ATOMS: atom_id res chain seq x y z
N MET A 1 5.97 -15.80 5.74
CA MET A 1 6.73 -15.60 4.49
C MET A 1 6.01 -14.49 3.76
N THR A 2 6.72 -13.44 3.37
CA THR A 2 6.20 -12.28 2.62
C THR A 2 6.65 -12.41 1.18
N ALA A 3 5.83 -11.96 0.23
CA ALA A 3 6.21 -11.86 -1.17
C ALA A 3 7.10 -10.64 -1.41
N THR A 4 7.98 -10.73 -2.40
CA THR A 4 8.82 -9.62 -2.82
C THR A 4 8.15 -8.85 -3.95
N ILE A 5 8.03 -7.54 -3.80
CA ILE A 5 7.59 -6.64 -4.87
C ILE A 5 8.82 -6.16 -5.63
N TYR A 6 8.82 -6.35 -6.94
CA TYR A 6 9.94 -5.92 -7.77
C TYR A 6 9.66 -4.56 -8.40
N VAL A 7 10.69 -3.74 -8.51
CA VAL A 7 10.61 -2.39 -9.11
C VAL A 7 11.80 -2.14 -10.03
N SER A 8 11.75 -1.06 -10.82
CA SER A 8 12.92 -0.62 -11.59
C SER A 8 14.06 -0.15 -10.68
N GLN A 9 15.30 -0.17 -11.17
CA GLN A 9 16.43 0.40 -10.42
C GLN A 9 16.19 1.86 -10.01
N ALA A 10 15.64 2.69 -10.92
CA ALA A 10 15.36 4.09 -10.64
C ALA A 10 14.28 4.28 -9.55
N SER A 11 13.27 3.40 -9.53
CA SER A 11 12.27 3.36 -8.46
C SER A 11 12.92 2.98 -7.13
N PHE A 12 13.73 1.93 -7.11
CA PHE A 12 14.42 1.46 -5.92
C PHE A 12 15.35 2.52 -5.32
N ASP A 13 16.12 3.21 -6.17
CA ASP A 13 17.00 4.30 -5.75
C ASP A 13 16.20 5.45 -5.10
N THR A 14 15.06 5.82 -5.69
CA THR A 14 14.18 6.86 -5.16
C THR A 14 13.54 6.43 -3.84
N MET A 15 13.02 5.21 -3.75
CA MET A 15 12.47 4.66 -2.51
C MET A 15 13.51 4.63 -1.40
N THR A 16 14.74 4.23 -1.71
CA THR A 16 15.87 4.23 -0.74
C THR A 16 16.24 5.64 -0.30
N LEU A 17 16.24 6.60 -1.22
CA LEU A 17 16.54 8.01 -0.94
C LEU A 17 15.54 8.63 0.05
N ILE A 18 14.24 8.34 -0.12
CA ILE A 18 13.18 8.96 0.69
C ILE A 18 12.78 8.14 1.92
N ALA A 19 13.20 6.88 2.00
CA ALA A 19 12.92 5.99 3.13
C ALA A 19 13.22 6.60 4.53
N PRO A 20 14.33 7.32 4.75
CA PRO A 20 14.64 7.86 6.08
C PRO A 20 13.97 9.22 6.37
N LEU A 21 13.24 9.79 5.41
CA LEU A 21 12.69 11.14 5.49
C LEU A 21 11.26 11.08 6.01
N ASP A 22 10.92 11.95 6.97
CA ASP A 22 9.51 12.18 7.31
C ASP A 22 8.84 13.08 6.25
N TYR A 23 7.54 13.30 6.40
CA TYR A 23 6.79 14.18 5.50
C TYR A 23 7.34 15.61 5.41
N TYR A 24 7.78 16.23 6.52
CA TYR A 24 8.29 17.61 6.47
C TYR A 24 9.61 17.68 5.72
N ASP A 25 10.48 16.68 5.91
CA ASP A 25 11.71 16.54 5.16
C ASP A 25 11.41 16.38 3.66
N ARG A 26 10.44 15.54 3.29
CA ARG A 26 10.03 15.36 1.87
C ARG A 26 9.39 16.63 1.28
N CYS A 27 8.56 17.33 2.03
CA CYS A 27 8.03 18.64 1.64
C CYS A 27 9.16 19.63 1.35
N THR A 28 10.15 19.69 2.25
CA THR A 28 11.29 20.62 2.12
C THR A 28 12.13 20.32 0.87
N LEU A 29 12.29 19.04 0.50
CA LEU A 29 12.96 18.66 -0.75
C LEU A 29 12.18 19.13 -1.99
N SER A 30 10.86 19.18 -1.89
CA SER A 30 9.95 19.57 -2.97
C SER A 30 9.89 21.09 -3.17
N ASP A 31 10.26 21.88 -2.16
CA ASP A 31 10.37 23.35 -2.26
C ASP A 31 11.50 23.80 -3.20
N VAL A 32 12.48 22.94 -3.46
CA VAL A 32 13.65 23.22 -4.30
C VAL A 32 13.63 22.31 -5.54
N PRO A 33 13.39 22.85 -6.76
CA PRO A 33 13.24 22.03 -7.97
C PRO A 33 14.39 21.08 -8.28
N GLU A 34 15.62 21.42 -7.89
CA GLU A 34 16.81 20.59 -8.11
C GLU A 34 16.85 19.34 -7.23
N THR A 35 16.18 19.38 -6.08
CA THR A 35 16.11 18.27 -5.12
C THR A 35 14.78 17.54 -5.14
N ASP A 36 13.75 18.12 -5.76
CA ASP A 36 12.39 17.61 -5.81
C ASP A 36 12.34 16.16 -6.37
N PRO A 37 12.02 15.17 -5.52
CA PRO A 37 11.88 13.79 -5.93
C PRO A 37 10.45 13.44 -6.34
N THR A 38 9.46 14.34 -6.17
CA THR A 38 8.03 14.03 -6.37
C THR A 38 7.73 13.54 -7.77
N GLY A 39 8.49 14.00 -8.77
CA GLY A 39 8.42 13.63 -10.17
C GLY A 39 8.99 12.25 -10.51
N ARG A 40 9.82 11.66 -9.64
CA ARG A 40 10.64 10.48 -9.92
C ARG A 40 9.86 9.19 -9.73
N PRO A 41 10.15 8.13 -10.51
CA PRO A 41 9.54 6.82 -10.28
C PRO A 41 9.94 6.30 -8.89
N GLY A 42 9.06 5.55 -8.25
CA GLY A 42 9.19 5.03 -6.90
C GLY A 42 8.82 6.03 -5.80
N TYR A 43 8.59 7.31 -6.12
CA TYR A 43 8.31 8.32 -5.10
C TYR A 43 7.02 8.02 -4.34
N TYR A 44 5.95 7.58 -5.02
CA TYR A 44 4.64 7.33 -4.39
C TYR A 44 4.47 5.91 -3.89
N LEU A 45 5.47 5.04 -4.06
CA LEU A 45 5.45 3.71 -3.49
C LEU A 45 5.71 3.81 -1.97
N LYS A 46 4.99 2.99 -1.21
CA LYS A 46 5.12 2.88 0.24
C LYS A 46 6.54 2.40 0.61
N ASN A 47 7.03 2.86 1.76
CA ASN A 47 8.42 2.73 2.18
C ASN A 47 8.91 1.26 2.31
N LEU A 48 10.21 1.07 2.12
CA LEU A 48 10.96 -0.19 2.22
C LEU A 48 10.98 -0.81 3.62
N GLU A 49 10.63 -0.05 4.68
CA GLU A 49 10.73 -0.56 6.06
C GLU A 49 9.80 -1.75 6.32
N ASN A 50 8.63 -1.78 5.66
CA ASN A 50 7.62 -2.81 5.87
C ASN A 50 7.25 -3.60 4.60
N LEU A 51 7.59 -3.09 3.42
CA LEU A 51 7.45 -3.82 2.16
C LEU A 51 8.77 -4.49 1.78
N ASP A 52 8.72 -5.78 1.49
CA ASP A 52 9.85 -6.48 0.87
C ASP A 52 9.94 -6.09 -0.61
N VAL A 53 10.95 -5.29 -0.95
CA VAL A 53 11.13 -4.73 -2.29
C VAL A 53 12.51 -5.05 -2.82
N SER A 54 12.58 -5.44 -4.09
CA SER A 54 13.84 -5.70 -4.79
C SER A 54 13.84 -5.06 -6.19
N VAL A 55 15.04 -4.86 -6.74
CA VAL A 55 15.19 -4.50 -8.15
C VAL A 55 14.81 -5.71 -9.01
N LEU A 56 14.05 -5.47 -10.08
CA LEU A 56 13.71 -6.48 -11.07
C LEU A 56 15.01 -7.05 -11.69
N PRO A 57 15.19 -8.39 -11.71
CA PRO A 57 16.39 -8.99 -12.27
C PRO A 57 16.61 -8.62 -13.75
N GLU A 58 17.88 -8.47 -14.14
CA GLU A 58 18.23 -8.26 -15.55
C GLU A 58 17.78 -9.47 -16.38
N GLY A 59 17.11 -9.22 -17.50
CA GLY A 59 16.57 -10.26 -18.37
C GLY A 59 15.31 -10.95 -17.84
N ALA A 60 14.68 -10.42 -16.78
CA ALA A 60 13.38 -10.91 -16.31
C ALA A 60 12.35 -10.94 -17.45
N HIS A 61 11.70 -12.09 -17.62
CA HIS A 61 10.66 -12.26 -18.63
C HIS A 61 9.30 -11.83 -18.05
N ILE A 62 8.58 -10.98 -18.79
CA ILE A 62 7.25 -10.51 -18.39
C ILE A 62 6.19 -11.32 -19.13
N ALA A 63 5.44 -12.16 -18.41
CA ALA A 63 4.38 -12.98 -18.98
C ALA A 63 3.06 -12.21 -19.19
N LEU A 64 2.84 -11.13 -18.42
CA LEU A 64 1.63 -10.34 -18.46
C LEU A 64 1.91 -8.87 -18.16
N HIS A 65 1.32 -7.98 -18.97
CA HIS A 65 1.35 -6.53 -18.74
C HIS A 65 -0.07 -6.04 -18.42
N LEU A 66 -0.25 -5.46 -17.24
CA LEU A 66 -1.47 -4.77 -16.82
C LEU A 66 -1.21 -3.27 -16.87
N ASN A 67 -1.82 -2.60 -17.85
CA ASN A 67 -1.67 -1.16 -18.05
C ASN A 67 -2.71 -0.38 -17.22
N THR A 68 -2.53 0.93 -17.16
CA THR A 68 -3.52 1.85 -16.60
C THR A 68 -4.92 1.58 -17.17
N GLY A 69 -5.90 1.38 -16.28
CA GLY A 69 -7.29 1.13 -16.66
C GLY A 69 -7.62 -0.31 -17.07
N ASP A 70 -6.67 -1.26 -16.96
CA ASP A 70 -6.99 -2.69 -17.08
C ASP A 70 -8.04 -3.07 -16.04
N SER A 71 -9.09 -3.78 -16.45
CA SER A 71 -10.20 -4.14 -15.57
C SER A 71 -9.80 -5.10 -14.45
N ALA A 72 -8.64 -5.77 -14.56
CA ALA A 72 -8.08 -6.58 -13.48
C ALA A 72 -7.56 -5.72 -12.31
N VAL A 73 -7.18 -4.46 -12.56
CA VAL A 73 -6.56 -3.57 -11.58
C VAL A 73 -7.56 -2.51 -11.14
N SER A 74 -7.79 -2.40 -9.84
CA SER A 74 -8.70 -1.40 -9.28
C SER A 74 -8.18 -0.85 -7.96
N PHE A 75 -8.73 0.29 -7.56
CA PHE A 75 -8.37 1.03 -6.36
C PHE A 75 -9.64 1.22 -5.52
N PRO A 76 -10.10 0.16 -4.83
CA PRO A 76 -11.34 0.16 -4.07
C PRO A 76 -11.35 1.27 -3.02
N ALA A 77 -12.28 2.21 -3.16
CA ALA A 77 -12.41 3.34 -2.23
C ALA A 77 -12.76 2.91 -0.80
N ASP A 78 -13.40 1.73 -0.66
CA ASP A 78 -13.73 1.09 0.60
C ASP A 78 -12.53 0.40 1.27
N LEU A 79 -11.40 0.23 0.58
CA LEU A 79 -10.14 -0.26 1.18
C LEU A 79 -9.07 0.86 1.24
N ARG A 80 -9.48 2.13 1.14
CA ARG A 80 -8.61 3.30 1.30
C ARG A 80 -8.66 3.85 2.72
N GLY A 81 -7.50 4.27 3.24
CA GLY A 81 -7.35 4.79 4.61
C GLY A 81 -7.02 3.67 5.59
N CYS A 82 -7.28 3.88 6.87
CA CYS A 82 -6.97 2.90 7.91
C CYS A 82 -8.03 1.79 7.92
N ILE A 83 -7.60 0.56 7.70
CA ILE A 83 -8.46 -0.64 7.66
C ILE A 83 -8.08 -1.58 8.80
N PHE A 84 -9.06 -1.92 9.62
CA PHE A 84 -8.89 -2.79 10.79
C PHE A 84 -9.44 -4.20 10.53
N GLU A 85 -8.93 -5.19 11.25
CA GLU A 85 -9.27 -6.62 11.05
C GLU A 85 -10.76 -6.93 11.19
N ARG A 86 -11.51 -6.21 12.04
CA ARG A 86 -12.96 -6.41 12.22
C ARG A 86 -13.81 -5.41 11.45
N ALA A 87 -13.24 -4.70 10.46
CA ALA A 87 -14.01 -3.84 9.58
C ALA A 87 -15.13 -4.64 8.87
N PRO A 88 -16.33 -4.06 8.70
CA PRO A 88 -17.54 -4.81 8.36
C PRO A 88 -17.55 -5.37 6.92
N SER A 89 -16.75 -4.79 6.01
CA SER A 89 -16.81 -5.07 4.58
C SER A 89 -15.44 -5.47 4.01
N LEU A 90 -14.75 -6.41 4.68
CA LEU A 90 -13.48 -6.91 4.18
C LEU A 90 -13.66 -8.06 3.17
N PRO A 91 -12.84 -8.11 2.12
CA PRO A 91 -12.72 -9.28 1.27
C PRO A 91 -12.34 -10.54 2.07
N PRO A 92 -12.70 -11.75 1.59
CA PRO A 92 -12.22 -12.99 2.17
C PRO A 92 -10.68 -13.02 2.26
N ASN A 93 -10.14 -13.51 3.37
CA ASN A 93 -8.70 -13.63 3.62
C ASN A 93 -7.90 -12.32 3.55
N TYR A 94 -8.55 -11.15 3.56
CA TYR A 94 -7.91 -9.84 3.36
C TYR A 94 -6.66 -9.64 4.21
N HIS A 95 -6.75 -9.90 5.53
CA HIS A 95 -5.60 -9.77 6.44
C HIS A 95 -4.43 -10.68 6.03
N ALA A 96 -4.69 -11.94 5.68
CA ALA A 96 -3.62 -12.84 5.25
C ALA A 96 -2.98 -12.38 3.92
N ILE A 97 -3.78 -11.88 2.98
CA ILE A 97 -3.31 -11.39 1.69
C ILE A 97 -2.45 -10.13 1.87
N ILE A 98 -2.92 -9.14 2.63
CA ILE A 98 -2.16 -7.93 2.94
C ILE A 98 -0.86 -8.26 3.67
N ALA A 99 -0.91 -9.10 4.71
CA ALA A 99 0.29 -9.49 5.45
C ALA A 99 1.32 -10.20 4.55
N TYR A 100 0.86 -10.94 3.54
CA TYR A 100 1.73 -11.61 2.58
C TYR A 100 2.37 -10.63 1.59
N TRP A 101 1.61 -9.66 1.05
CA TRP A 101 2.09 -8.76 -0.01
C TRP A 101 2.68 -7.42 0.46
N SER A 102 2.16 -6.88 1.55
CA SER A 102 2.48 -5.53 2.04
C SER A 102 3.21 -5.52 3.37
N GLY A 103 3.32 -6.67 4.04
CA GLY A 103 3.88 -6.75 5.37
C GLY A 103 3.01 -6.07 6.44
N PRO A 104 3.57 -5.75 7.61
CA PRO A 104 2.84 -5.05 8.67
C PRO A 104 2.55 -3.59 8.28
N PRO A 105 1.50 -2.97 8.82
CA PRO A 105 1.32 -1.53 8.67
C PRO A 105 2.50 -0.77 9.30
N PHE A 106 2.79 0.40 8.74
CA PHE A 106 3.78 1.35 9.23
C PHE A 106 3.37 1.90 10.59
N ASN A 107 2.11 2.30 10.76
CA ASN A 107 1.61 2.70 12.06
C ASN A 107 1.19 1.48 12.89
N SER A 108 1.94 1.19 13.96
CA SER A 108 1.48 0.25 14.99
C SER A 108 0.35 0.87 15.82
N ASN A 109 -0.53 0.04 16.40
CA ASN A 109 -1.61 0.42 17.35
C ASN A 109 -1.10 1.12 18.65
N ALA A 110 0.10 1.70 18.64
CA ALA A 110 0.74 2.34 19.78
C ALA A 110 0.02 3.63 20.18
N GLY A 111 -0.16 3.79 21.49
CA GLY A 111 -0.87 4.92 22.09
C GLY A 111 -0.27 6.26 21.66
N GLY A 112 -1.11 7.08 21.05
CA GLY A 112 -0.77 8.39 20.49
C GLY A 112 -1.16 8.54 19.02
N ALA A 113 -1.24 7.43 18.28
CA ALA A 113 -1.72 7.45 16.89
C ALA A 113 -3.25 7.42 16.84
N ALA A 114 -3.85 8.45 16.23
CA ALA A 114 -5.25 8.45 15.84
C ALA A 114 -5.35 8.01 14.37
N TYR A 115 -6.36 7.21 14.06
CA TYR A 115 -6.54 6.66 12.72
C TYR A 115 -7.82 7.19 12.10
N TYR A 116 -7.71 7.80 10.92
CA TYR A 116 -8.87 8.05 10.10
C TYR A 116 -9.22 6.82 9.29
N GLN A 117 -10.40 6.32 9.56
CA GLN A 117 -10.92 5.18 8.83
C GLN A 117 -11.40 5.58 7.45
N CYS A 118 -11.48 4.58 6.58
CA CYS A 118 -12.17 4.68 5.33
C CYS A 118 -13.60 5.26 5.53
N PRO A 119 -13.94 6.42 4.92
CA PRO A 119 -15.30 6.98 5.03
C PRO A 119 -16.37 5.98 4.56
N ALA A 120 -16.06 5.17 3.55
CA ALA A 120 -16.97 4.16 3.00
C ALA A 120 -17.12 2.90 3.87
N GLN A 121 -16.23 2.66 4.84
CA GLN A 121 -16.32 1.57 5.81
C GLN A 121 -16.43 2.05 7.26
N SER A 122 -16.92 3.28 7.48
CA SER A 122 -17.11 3.92 8.79
C SER A 122 -17.33 2.91 9.92
N TYR A 123 -16.31 2.73 10.74
CA TYR A 123 -16.20 1.77 11.84
C TYR A 123 -15.67 2.54 13.07
N THR A 124 -15.63 1.92 14.25
CA THR A 124 -15.10 2.61 15.43
C THR A 124 -14.35 1.60 16.26
N VAL A 125 -13.06 1.86 16.44
CA VAL A 125 -12.21 1.07 17.33
C VAL A 125 -12.22 1.74 18.69
N SER A 126 -12.64 0.99 19.72
CA SER A 126 -12.56 1.48 21.09
C SER A 126 -11.11 1.42 21.57
N LEU A 127 -10.53 2.59 21.85
CA LEU A 127 -9.20 2.70 22.46
C LEU A 127 -9.26 2.74 24.00
N ALA A 128 -10.44 2.64 24.60
CA ALA A 128 -10.60 2.69 26.06
C ALA A 128 -9.80 1.60 26.81
N ALA A 129 -9.43 0.52 26.13
CA ALA A 129 -8.54 -0.50 26.67
C ALA A 129 -7.11 0.03 26.87
N LEU A 130 -6.61 0.89 25.98
CA LEU A 130 -5.30 1.57 26.13
C LEU A 130 -5.31 2.57 27.30
N ASP A 131 -6.44 3.26 27.50
CA ASP A 131 -6.58 4.20 28.63
C ASP A 131 -6.57 3.47 29.98
N ALA A 132 -7.12 2.25 30.02
CA ALA A 132 -7.19 1.43 31.22
C ALA A 132 -5.87 0.70 31.55
N ASP A 133 -5.08 0.38 30.52
CA ASP A 133 -3.78 -0.30 30.67
C ASP A 133 -2.78 0.23 29.61
N PRO A 134 -2.01 1.27 29.96
CA PRO A 134 -0.99 1.83 29.08
C PRO A 134 0.14 0.85 28.72
N ASP A 135 0.34 -0.24 29.46
CA ASP A 135 1.36 -1.25 29.15
C ASP A 135 0.95 -2.10 27.94
N LEU A 136 -0.32 -2.05 27.52
CA LEU A 136 -0.76 -2.61 26.22
C LEU A 136 -0.09 -1.90 25.03
N ILE A 137 0.35 -0.65 25.19
CA ILE A 137 1.10 0.13 24.19
C ILE A 137 2.48 -0.50 23.90
N SER A 138 3.09 -1.09 24.92
CA SER A 138 4.41 -1.71 24.80
C SER A 138 4.36 -3.09 24.14
N ASN A 139 3.17 -3.68 24.06
CA ASN A 139 2.91 -5.05 23.61
C ASN A 139 2.06 -5.09 22.32
N CYS A 140 2.06 -4.00 21.53
CA CYS A 140 1.16 -3.70 20.40
C CYS A 140 1.11 -4.68 19.21
N HIS A 141 1.75 -5.84 19.30
CA HIS A 141 1.44 -6.94 18.40
C HIS A 141 0.23 -7.70 18.98
N SER A 142 -0.96 -7.23 18.55
CA SER A 142 -2.25 -7.93 18.66
C SER A 142 -2.67 -8.36 20.07
N THR A 143 -3.15 -7.38 20.86
CA THR A 143 -4.00 -7.71 22.02
C THR A 143 -5.43 -7.93 21.53
N PRO A 144 -6.15 -8.97 21.98
CA PRO A 144 -7.54 -9.22 21.54
C PRO A 144 -8.53 -8.10 21.93
N LEU A 145 -8.08 -7.17 22.78
CA LEU A 145 -8.82 -6.05 23.32
C LEU A 145 -8.91 -4.86 22.35
N ILE A 146 -7.94 -4.72 21.43
CA ILE A 146 -7.88 -3.62 20.46
C ILE A 146 -7.86 -4.24 19.07
N ASP A 147 -8.76 -3.77 18.20
CA ASP A 147 -8.78 -4.27 16.83
C ASP A 147 -7.47 -3.93 16.10
N ALA A 148 -6.93 -4.88 15.35
CA ALA A 148 -5.62 -4.74 14.72
C ALA A 148 -5.74 -3.92 13.44
N LEU A 149 -4.89 -2.90 13.26
CA LEU A 149 -4.72 -2.27 11.95
C LEU A 149 -4.09 -3.28 10.99
N VAL A 150 -4.68 -3.41 9.80
CA VAL A 150 -4.25 -4.36 8.77
C VAL A 150 -3.56 -3.65 7.61
N SER A 151 -4.12 -2.54 7.15
CA SER A 151 -3.55 -1.74 6.05
C SER A 151 -3.87 -0.26 6.23
N GLU A 152 -3.09 0.60 5.57
CA GLU A 152 -3.25 2.04 5.61
C GLU A 152 -2.75 2.70 4.32
N GLY A 153 -3.47 3.71 3.82
CA GLY A 153 -3.13 4.34 2.54
C GLY A 153 -4.06 3.87 1.43
N ILE A 154 -3.52 3.58 0.25
CA ILE A 154 -4.33 3.14 -0.90
C ILE A 154 -3.96 1.72 -1.30
N VAL A 155 -4.96 0.85 -1.21
CA VAL A 155 -4.86 -0.55 -1.58
C VAL A 155 -5.15 -0.72 -3.08
N VAL A 156 -4.26 -1.43 -3.75
CA VAL A 156 -4.42 -1.89 -5.12
C VAL A 156 -5.01 -3.29 -5.09
N SER A 157 -6.14 -3.49 -5.75
CA SER A 157 -6.76 -4.80 -5.96
C SER A 157 -6.45 -5.29 -7.36
N VAL A 158 -5.86 -6.49 -7.47
CA VAL A 158 -5.54 -7.16 -8.74
C VAL A 158 -6.27 -8.50 -8.80
N THR A 159 -7.12 -8.68 -9.80
CA THR A 159 -8.02 -9.84 -9.88
C THR A 159 -7.84 -10.68 -11.15
N GLY A 160 -8.16 -11.96 -11.07
CA GLY A 160 -8.16 -12.91 -12.19
C GLY A 160 -6.77 -13.29 -12.73
N LEU A 161 -5.71 -13.09 -11.94
CA LEU A 161 -4.33 -13.41 -12.34
C LEU A 161 -4.14 -14.92 -12.52
N ASP A 162 -4.72 -15.75 -11.65
CA ASP A 162 -4.69 -17.21 -11.71
C ASP A 162 -5.00 -17.76 -13.11
N SER A 163 -6.09 -17.29 -13.72
CA SER A 163 -6.53 -17.70 -15.05
C SER A 163 -5.63 -17.15 -16.17
N ARG A 164 -5.16 -15.91 -16.04
CA ARG A 164 -4.29 -15.24 -17.01
C ARG A 164 -2.87 -15.83 -17.02
N LEU A 165 -2.44 -16.44 -15.91
CA LEU A 165 -1.10 -16.99 -15.70
C LEU A 165 -1.05 -18.52 -15.74
N ALA A 166 -2.12 -19.19 -16.19
CA ALA A 166 -2.22 -20.64 -16.18
C ALA A 166 -1.05 -21.37 -16.88
N ASN A 167 -0.43 -20.73 -17.88
CA ASN A 167 0.71 -21.26 -18.64
C ASN A 167 2.03 -20.53 -18.37
N ALA A 168 2.04 -19.55 -17.45
CA ALA A 168 3.24 -18.79 -17.12
C ALA A 168 4.18 -19.61 -16.23
N SER A 169 5.49 -19.48 -16.48
CA SER A 169 6.52 -20.06 -15.64
C SER A 169 6.54 -19.39 -14.27
N ASP A 170 6.98 -20.11 -13.24
CA ASP A 170 7.15 -19.54 -11.90
C ASP A 170 8.22 -18.45 -11.85
N ASP A 171 9.17 -18.47 -12.79
CA ASP A 171 10.22 -17.45 -12.89
C ASP A 171 9.82 -16.23 -13.74
N ASP A 172 8.60 -16.24 -14.31
CA ASP A 172 8.05 -15.09 -15.02
C ASP A 172 7.55 -14.01 -14.05
N PHE A 173 7.31 -12.82 -14.60
CA PHE A 173 6.77 -11.68 -13.86
C PHE A 173 5.51 -11.11 -14.51
N VAL A 174 4.69 -10.45 -13.69
CA VAL A 174 3.57 -9.60 -14.11
C VAL A 174 3.96 -8.15 -13.91
N SER A 175 3.94 -7.35 -14.96
CA SER A 175 4.13 -5.90 -14.88
C SER A 175 2.79 -5.22 -14.62
N ILE A 176 2.73 -4.31 -13.65
CA ILE A 176 1.53 -3.56 -13.30
C ILE A 176 1.85 -2.07 -13.28
N ILE A 177 1.10 -1.29 -14.07
CA ILE A 177 1.18 0.17 -14.11
C ILE A 177 0.09 0.75 -13.19
N LEU A 178 0.51 1.53 -12.19
CA LEU A 178 -0.35 2.14 -11.19
C LEU A 178 -0.49 3.64 -11.46
N PRO A 179 -1.64 4.13 -11.96
CA PRO A 179 -1.86 5.57 -12.14
C PRO A 179 -1.70 6.35 -10.83
N ILE A 180 -1.14 7.56 -10.92
CA ILE A 180 -1.04 8.50 -9.80
C ILE A 180 -2.20 9.50 -9.88
N ASP A 181 -3.15 9.38 -8.95
CA ASP A 181 -4.17 10.40 -8.74
C ASP A 181 -3.64 11.46 -7.77
N SER A 182 -3.18 12.59 -8.32
CA SER A 182 -2.60 13.67 -7.52
C SER A 182 -3.53 14.22 -6.45
N ALA A 183 -4.85 14.11 -6.62
CA ALA A 183 -5.80 14.57 -5.61
C ALA A 183 -5.85 13.65 -4.37
N LEU A 184 -5.33 12.41 -4.48
CA LEU A 184 -5.36 11.41 -3.44
C LEU A 184 -3.97 11.07 -2.85
N VAL A 185 -2.89 11.16 -3.63
CA VAL A 185 -1.55 10.75 -3.17
C VAL A 185 -0.50 11.86 -3.05
N CYS A 186 -0.71 13.04 -3.63
CA CYS A 186 0.26 14.14 -3.52
C CYS A 186 0.17 14.87 -2.16
N LEU A 187 1.08 15.80 -1.90
CA LEU A 187 1.18 16.56 -0.65
C LEU A 187 -0.11 17.33 -0.28
N ASP A 188 -0.90 17.76 -1.27
CA ASP A 188 -2.20 18.45 -1.08
C ASP A 188 -3.38 17.51 -1.45
N ASN A 189 -3.52 16.40 -0.75
CA ASN A 189 -4.45 15.31 -1.07
C ASN A 189 -5.83 15.42 -0.38
N GLY A 190 -6.46 16.60 -0.47
CA GLY A 190 -7.75 16.88 0.18
C GLY A 190 -8.90 15.91 -0.18
N ASP A 191 -8.77 15.13 -1.27
CA ASP A 191 -9.77 14.14 -1.65
C ASP A 191 -9.55 12.76 -0.99
N PHE A 192 -8.41 12.49 -0.34
CA PHE A 192 -8.07 11.18 0.23
C PHE A 192 -9.12 10.69 1.23
N LEU A 193 -9.61 11.60 2.06
CA LEU A 193 -10.63 11.35 3.09
C LEU A 193 -12.07 11.44 2.57
N THR A 194 -12.27 11.53 1.26
CA THR A 194 -13.62 11.61 0.68
C THR A 194 -14.10 10.24 0.22
N GLY A 195 -15.36 10.14 -0.25
CA GLY A 195 -15.85 8.97 -0.97
C GLY A 195 -15.49 8.97 -2.46
N LYS A 196 -14.62 9.89 -2.92
CA LYS A 196 -14.27 10.03 -4.33
C LYS A 196 -13.56 8.77 -4.83
N PRO A 197 -13.98 8.19 -5.97
CA PRO A 197 -13.26 7.12 -6.64
C PRO A 197 -11.84 7.54 -7.00
N TYR A 198 -10.92 6.58 -7.07
CA TYR A 198 -9.56 6.83 -7.53
C TYR A 198 -9.54 7.16 -9.03
N GLY A 199 -8.88 8.25 -9.40
CA GLY A 199 -8.67 8.66 -10.78
C GLY A 199 -7.72 7.72 -11.50
N VAL A 200 -8.22 7.05 -12.54
CA VAL A 200 -7.42 6.12 -13.37
C VAL A 200 -6.91 6.76 -14.66
N GLU A 201 -7.18 8.05 -14.89
CA GLU A 201 -6.62 8.80 -16.02
C GLU A 201 -5.28 9.42 -15.60
N ALA A 202 -4.17 8.81 -16.02
CA ALA A 202 -2.85 9.19 -15.54
C ALA A 202 -1.95 9.78 -16.64
N ASN A 203 -1.39 10.95 -16.34
CA ASN A 203 -0.18 11.47 -16.99
C ASN A 203 1.10 10.91 -16.33
N ARG A 204 0.97 10.33 -15.13
CA ARG A 204 2.06 9.84 -14.28
C ARG A 204 1.64 8.51 -13.67
N ALA A 205 2.56 7.56 -13.60
CA ALA A 205 2.29 6.25 -13.06
C ALA A 205 3.53 5.67 -12.38
N GLU A 206 3.28 4.81 -11.39
CA GLU A 206 4.28 3.91 -10.85
C GLU A 206 4.22 2.57 -11.59
N GLN A 207 5.32 1.83 -11.53
CA GLN A 207 5.39 0.49 -12.11
C GLN A 207 5.98 -0.48 -11.09
N ILE A 208 5.26 -1.58 -10.90
CA ILE A 208 5.70 -2.69 -10.07
C ILE A 208 5.67 -3.98 -10.87
N PHE A 209 6.39 -4.98 -10.38
CA PHE A 209 6.46 -6.30 -10.94
C PHE A 209 6.24 -7.34 -9.85
N LEU A 210 5.36 -8.30 -10.11
CA LEU A 210 5.06 -9.39 -9.20
C LEU A 210 5.57 -10.70 -9.81
N ASN A 211 6.31 -11.49 -9.04
CA ASN A 211 6.76 -12.79 -9.52
C ASN A 211 5.58 -13.78 -9.56
N VAL A 212 5.52 -14.61 -10.61
CA VAL A 212 4.42 -15.57 -10.80
C VAL A 212 4.41 -16.65 -9.72
N ARG A 213 5.56 -17.08 -9.20
CA ARG A 213 5.63 -17.98 -8.04
C ARG A 213 4.92 -17.37 -6.83
N ASP A 214 5.21 -16.10 -6.53
CA ASP A 214 4.64 -15.42 -5.37
C ASP A 214 3.13 -15.21 -5.53
N ILE A 215 2.66 -14.93 -6.76
CA ILE A 215 1.23 -14.89 -7.10
C ILE A 215 0.56 -16.24 -6.81
N LYS A 216 1.15 -17.35 -7.28
CA LYS A 216 0.61 -18.70 -7.06
C LYS A 216 0.61 -19.12 -5.58
N GLN A 217 1.51 -18.55 -4.78
CA GLN A 217 1.64 -18.79 -3.34
C GLN A 217 0.82 -17.82 -2.48
N SER A 218 0.22 -16.78 -3.08
CA SER A 218 -0.69 -15.86 -2.39
C SER A 218 -1.83 -16.63 -1.69
N PRO A 219 -2.29 -16.18 -0.50
CA PRO A 219 -3.45 -16.78 0.17
C PRO A 219 -4.71 -16.82 -0.71
N ASP A 220 -4.81 -15.89 -1.66
CA ASP A 220 -5.75 -15.93 -2.78
C ASP A 220 -5.02 -15.49 -4.07
N PRO A 221 -4.68 -16.44 -4.98
CA PRO A 221 -4.06 -16.11 -6.26
C PRO A 221 -5.01 -15.44 -7.26
N ALA A 222 -6.33 -15.52 -7.06
CA ALA A 222 -7.32 -14.92 -7.93
C ALA A 222 -7.66 -13.47 -7.52
N SER A 223 -7.45 -13.11 -6.25
CA SER A 223 -7.72 -11.77 -5.70
C SER A 223 -6.57 -11.31 -4.80
N ILE A 224 -5.69 -10.48 -5.35
CA ILE A 224 -4.54 -9.92 -4.63
C ILE A 224 -4.87 -8.50 -4.19
N TYR A 225 -4.51 -8.17 -2.95
CA TYR A 225 -4.60 -6.84 -2.38
C TYR A 225 -3.21 -6.40 -1.92
N ILE A 226 -2.78 -5.23 -2.37
CA ILE A 226 -1.47 -4.67 -2.02
C ILE A 226 -1.67 -3.23 -1.56
N ASP A 227 -1.46 -2.99 -0.27
CA ASP A 227 -1.21 -1.66 0.28
C ASP A 227 0.18 -1.21 -0.18
N ILE A 228 0.23 -0.33 -1.19
CA ILE A 228 1.49 0.02 -1.88
C ILE A 228 1.62 1.49 -2.25
N LEU A 229 0.52 2.23 -2.36
CA LEU A 229 0.59 3.66 -2.67
C LEU A 229 0.56 4.47 -1.38
N ARG A 230 1.60 5.27 -1.17
CA ARG A 230 1.78 6.11 0.01
C ARG A 230 0.74 7.22 0.05
N TYR A 231 0.13 7.40 1.21
CA TYR A 231 -0.50 8.66 1.61
C TYR A 231 0.55 9.47 2.40
N GLU A 232 0.90 10.66 1.92
CA GLU A 232 2.05 11.44 2.44
C GLU A 232 1.94 11.77 3.94
N GLU A 233 0.71 11.92 4.40
CA GLU A 233 0.36 12.24 5.77
C GLU A 233 0.29 10.99 6.69
N LEU A 234 0.57 9.78 6.18
CA LEU A 234 0.62 8.55 7.00
C LEU A 234 1.59 8.65 8.17
N ASP A 235 2.66 9.45 8.03
CA ASP A 235 3.73 9.56 9.02
C ASP A 235 3.27 10.16 10.37
N TYR A 236 2.11 10.81 10.43
CA TYR A 236 1.69 11.57 11.62
C TYR A 236 0.52 10.97 12.39
N GLY A 237 -0.17 9.94 11.88
CA GLY A 237 -1.38 9.42 12.53
C GLY A 237 -2.40 10.53 12.83
N PHE A 238 -2.87 11.23 11.79
CA PHE A 238 -3.69 12.44 11.94
C PHE A 238 -5.12 12.18 12.50
N TYR A 239 -5.80 13.25 12.95
CA TYR A 239 -6.99 13.29 13.82
C TYR A 239 -8.29 13.82 13.18
N TYR A 240 -9.45 13.14 13.33
CA TYR A 240 -10.86 13.60 13.17
C TYR A 240 -11.79 12.62 12.43
#